data_AF-A0A844APX7-F1
#
_entry.id   AF-A0A844APX7-F1
#
_cell.length_a   1.000
_cell.length_b   1.000
_cell.length_c   1.000
_cell.angle_alpha   90.00
_cell.angle_beta   90.00
_cell.angle_gamma   90.00
#
_symmetry.space_group_name_H-M   'P 1'
#
loop_
_entity.id
_entity.type
_entity.pdbx_description
1 polymer ?
#
loop_
_entity_poly.entity_id
_entity_poly.type
_entity_poly.pdbx_seq_one_letter_code
_entity_poly.pdbx_strand_id
1 'polypeptide(L)'
;MRVSEETAIAQKIFVRAADDDYLAARAMLELGLFRHFAWNACQTIEKYSKCSLLINSNAKISFTHDVKDLVSRLREHTHDLIPESFNIPEEIISERFREVHLVSQDGPNETVENYLQRLNIHGSTDTRYRQVPLRFLPLDLVKFDILSFMLRRVCIPLNATNSNGTTYLEVLRRDRNFDASTEFAFLRQKKSLYDAKRSEILSKNNFKLNSDNFNFSQLPASMDRSEIASAAMATSDFTSLRSFLESRFKTSERILKGFDEALKEHDR
;
A
#
# COMPACT_ATOMS: atom_id res chain seq x y z
N MET A 1 18.96 -11.32 -17.09
CA MET A 1 18.71 -10.66 -15.79
C MET A 1 17.78 -11.55 -14.98
N ARG A 2 18.26 -12.22 -13.91
CA ARG A 2 17.40 -13.04 -13.04
C ARG A 2 17.10 -12.23 -11.77
N VAL A 3 15.99 -11.49 -11.80
CA VAL A 3 15.39 -11.00 -10.55
C VAL A 3 15.13 -12.22 -9.67
N SER A 4 15.55 -12.17 -8.41
CA SER A 4 15.42 -13.32 -7.52
C SER A 4 13.93 -13.67 -7.32
N GLU A 5 13.63 -14.95 -7.14
CA GLU A 5 12.28 -15.39 -6.81
C GLU A 5 11.78 -14.76 -5.50
N GLU A 6 12.70 -14.47 -4.58
CA GLU A 6 12.44 -13.74 -3.34
C GLU A 6 11.87 -12.34 -3.60
N THR A 7 12.46 -11.60 -4.55
CA THR A 7 11.95 -10.28 -4.95
C THR A 7 10.53 -10.38 -5.48
N ALA A 8 10.27 -11.38 -6.33
CA ALA A 8 8.95 -11.60 -6.92
C ALA A 8 7.88 -11.91 -5.84
N ILE A 9 8.24 -12.73 -4.86
CA ILE A 9 7.37 -13.10 -3.74
C ILE A 9 7.13 -11.88 -2.83
N ALA A 10 8.18 -11.15 -2.48
CA ALA A 10 8.12 -9.95 -1.65
C ALA A 10 7.18 -8.90 -2.26
N GLN A 11 7.34 -8.61 -3.55
CA GLN A 11 6.45 -7.68 -4.25
C GLN A 11 5.01 -8.18 -4.27
N LYS A 12 4.78 -9.46 -4.56
CA LYS A 12 3.42 -10.03 -4.64
C LYS A 12 2.68 -9.98 -3.29
N ILE A 13 3.38 -10.20 -2.19
CA ILE A 13 2.78 -10.24 -0.84
C ILE A 13 2.58 -8.84 -0.29
N PHE A 14 3.63 -8.00 -0.36
CA PHE A 14 3.62 -6.72 0.34
C PHE A 14 3.15 -5.57 -0.53
N VAL A 15 3.66 -5.41 -1.75
CA VAL A 15 3.34 -4.25 -2.60
C VAL A 15 1.86 -4.25 -2.95
N ARG A 16 1.27 -5.40 -3.31
CA ARG A 16 -0.16 -5.45 -3.63
C ARG A 16 -1.04 -5.11 -2.43
N ALA A 17 -0.76 -5.71 -1.28
CA ALA A 17 -1.51 -5.42 -0.07
C ALA A 17 -1.32 -3.95 0.38
N ALA A 18 -0.12 -3.40 0.22
CA ALA A 18 0.15 -1.98 0.48
C ALA A 18 -0.59 -1.06 -0.50
N ASP A 19 -0.66 -1.41 -1.80
CA ASP A 19 -1.41 -0.65 -2.81
C ASP A 19 -2.92 -0.64 -2.45
N ASP A 20 -3.47 -1.77 -1.98
CA ASP A 20 -4.87 -1.87 -1.52
C ASP A 20 -5.10 -0.99 -0.26
N ASP A 21 -4.21 -1.07 0.74
CA ASP A 21 -4.27 -0.24 1.95
C ASP A 21 -4.10 1.25 1.62
N TYR A 22 -3.27 1.60 0.63
CA TYR A 22 -3.04 2.97 0.18
C TYR A 22 -4.33 3.58 -0.39
N LEU A 23 -4.99 2.85 -1.29
CA LEU A 23 -6.28 3.26 -1.87
C LEU A 23 -7.35 3.36 -0.79
N ALA A 24 -7.41 2.39 0.12
CA ALA A 24 -8.33 2.41 1.25
C ALA A 24 -8.08 3.63 2.16
N ALA A 25 -6.82 3.94 2.49
CA ALA A 25 -6.48 5.11 3.29
C ALA A 25 -7.02 6.40 2.67
N ARG A 26 -6.75 6.62 1.37
CA ARG A 26 -7.25 7.79 0.64
C ARG A 26 -8.78 7.87 0.66
N ALA A 27 -9.47 6.78 0.35
CA ALA A 27 -10.93 6.73 0.37
C ALA A 27 -11.49 7.04 1.77
N MET A 28 -10.90 6.47 2.82
CA MET A 28 -11.31 6.74 4.21
C MET A 28 -11.12 8.21 4.57
N LEU A 29 -10.06 8.85 4.07
CA LEU A 29 -9.85 10.26 4.32
C LEU A 29 -10.90 11.14 3.64
N GLU A 30 -11.20 10.89 2.37
CA GLU A 30 -12.26 11.59 1.62
C GLU A 30 -13.63 11.48 2.31
N LEU A 31 -13.90 10.33 2.95
CA LEU A 31 -15.11 10.09 3.72
C LEU A 31 -15.08 10.69 5.15
N GLY A 32 -14.02 11.38 5.55
CA GLY A 32 -13.85 11.93 6.90
C GLY A 32 -13.61 10.86 7.98
N LEU A 33 -13.29 9.64 7.59
CA LEU A 33 -13.00 8.51 8.48
C LEU A 33 -11.53 8.52 8.92
N PHE A 34 -11.09 9.61 9.53
CA PHE A 34 -9.67 9.91 9.81
C PHE A 34 -8.92 8.83 10.62
N ARG A 35 -9.59 8.13 11.56
CA ARG A 35 -8.98 7.01 12.31
C ARG A 35 -8.70 5.81 11.42
N HIS A 36 -9.60 5.54 10.47
CA HIS A 36 -9.41 4.48 9.49
C HIS A 36 -8.37 4.88 8.45
N PHE A 37 -8.30 6.16 8.06
CA PHE A 37 -7.16 6.68 7.29
C PHE A 37 -5.84 6.37 7.99
N ALA A 38 -5.67 6.79 9.25
CA ALA A 38 -4.40 6.63 9.98
C ALA A 38 -3.98 5.16 10.11
N TRP A 39 -4.95 4.28 10.39
CA TRP A 39 -4.73 2.83 10.40
C TRP A 39 -4.21 2.31 9.06
N ASN A 40 -4.94 2.57 7.96
CA ASN A 40 -4.56 2.08 6.64
C ASN A 40 -3.26 2.71 6.12
N ALA A 41 -3.00 3.96 6.49
CA ALA A 41 -1.74 4.64 6.17
C ALA A 41 -0.54 3.98 6.89
N CYS A 42 -0.66 3.65 8.18
CA CYS A 42 0.36 2.83 8.87
C CYS A 42 0.56 1.49 8.18
N GLN A 43 -0.52 0.79 7.83
CA GLN A 43 -0.46 -0.50 7.16
C GLN A 43 0.23 -0.44 5.79
N THR A 44 -0.01 0.64 5.03
CA THR A 44 0.64 0.92 3.74
C THR A 44 2.15 1.07 3.91
N ILE A 45 2.57 1.98 4.80
CA ILE A 45 3.98 2.28 5.06
C ILE A 45 4.72 1.05 5.61
N GLU A 46 4.10 0.32 6.54
CA GLU A 46 4.63 -0.91 7.12
C GLU A 46 4.94 -1.92 6.02
N LYS A 47 3.99 -2.18 5.12
CA LYS A 47 4.13 -3.19 4.07
C LYS A 47 5.17 -2.80 3.02
N TYR A 48 5.17 -1.55 2.53
CA TYR A 48 6.23 -1.11 1.61
C TYR A 48 7.62 -1.19 2.27
N SER A 49 7.74 -0.76 3.53
CA SER A 49 9.02 -0.82 4.25
C SER A 49 9.50 -2.25 4.44
N LYS A 50 8.61 -3.17 4.83
CA LYS A 50 8.92 -4.61 4.93
C LYS A 50 9.31 -5.20 3.58
N CYS A 51 8.64 -4.82 2.50
CA CYS A 51 8.99 -5.26 1.15
C CYS A 51 10.43 -4.86 0.80
N SER A 52 10.76 -3.57 0.98
CA SER A 52 12.08 -3.07 0.62
C SER A 52 13.17 -3.66 1.52
N LEU A 53 12.95 -3.79 2.84
CA LEU A 53 13.90 -4.47 3.73
C LEU A 53 14.12 -5.92 3.29
N LEU A 54 13.04 -6.65 2.96
CA LEU A 54 13.15 -8.04 2.52
C LEU A 54 14.00 -8.19 1.25
N ILE A 55 13.89 -7.22 0.33
CA ILE A 55 14.61 -7.23 -0.94
C ILE A 55 16.05 -6.74 -0.79
N ASN A 56 16.29 -5.74 0.06
CA ASN A 56 17.53 -4.96 0.04
C ASN A 56 18.44 -5.15 1.27
N SER A 57 17.96 -5.63 2.41
CA SER A 57 18.76 -5.63 3.64
C SER A 57 19.27 -6.99 4.10
N ASN A 58 18.90 -8.12 3.47
CA ASN A 58 19.15 -9.48 3.97
C ASN A 58 18.78 -9.66 5.46
N ALA A 59 18.05 -8.71 6.05
CA ALA A 59 17.86 -8.62 7.48
C ALA A 59 16.62 -9.42 7.86
N LYS A 60 16.70 -10.06 9.02
CA LYS A 60 15.50 -10.62 9.66
C LYS A 60 14.52 -9.49 9.94
N ILE A 61 13.34 -9.57 9.35
CA ILE A 61 12.29 -8.59 9.57
C ILE A 61 11.63 -8.93 10.91
N SER A 62 11.74 -8.02 11.88
CA SER A 62 10.98 -8.09 13.12
C SER A 62 9.54 -7.67 12.85
N PHE A 63 8.57 -8.30 13.52
CA PHE A 63 7.16 -7.90 13.48
C PHE A 63 6.88 -6.67 14.36
N THR A 64 7.76 -5.69 14.34
CA THR A 64 7.46 -4.39 14.93
C THR A 64 6.43 -3.73 14.02
N HIS A 65 5.34 -3.24 14.62
CA HIS A 65 4.33 -2.40 13.94
C HIS A 65 4.72 -0.91 13.98
N ASP A 66 5.95 -0.63 14.43
CA ASP A 66 6.48 0.72 14.52
C ASP A 66 7.00 1.14 13.13
N VAL A 67 6.21 1.97 12.43
CA VAL A 67 6.59 2.43 11.08
C VAL A 67 7.79 3.38 11.11
N LYS A 68 8.05 4.07 12.23
CA LYS A 68 9.22 4.94 12.41
C LYS A 68 10.50 4.10 12.43
N ASP A 69 10.52 3.01 13.21
CA ASP A 69 11.64 2.07 13.24
C ASP A 69 11.91 1.47 11.86
N LEU A 70 10.85 1.00 11.19
CA LEU A 70 10.97 0.38 9.86
C LEU A 70 11.56 1.32 8.82
N VAL A 71 11.09 2.58 8.75
CA VAL A 71 11.63 3.57 7.81
C VAL A 71 13.05 4.00 8.19
N SER A 72 13.37 4.09 9.49
CA SER A 72 14.74 4.38 9.95
C SER A 72 15.73 3.33 9.45
N ARG A 73 15.42 2.04 9.68
CA ARG A 73 16.23 0.91 9.19
C ARG A 73 16.33 0.88 7.66
N LEU A 74 15.25 1.27 6.98
CA LEU A 74 15.23 1.32 5.53
C LEU A 74 16.20 2.37 4.96
N ARG A 75 16.39 3.51 5.65
CA ARG A 75 17.35 4.55 5.25
C ARG A 75 18.80 4.06 5.23
N GLU A 76 19.16 3.07 6.05
CA GLU A 76 20.49 2.45 6.04
C GLU A 76 20.86 1.84 4.66
N HIS A 77 19.86 1.47 3.86
CA HIS A 77 20.06 0.82 2.55
C HIS A 77 19.52 1.62 1.36
N THR A 78 18.58 2.53 1.61
CA THR A 78 17.99 3.38 0.56
C THR A 78 18.74 4.70 0.39
N HIS A 79 19.73 4.98 1.24
CA HIS A 79 20.54 6.20 1.20
C HIS A 79 19.65 7.45 1.21
N ASP A 80 19.78 8.29 0.18
CA ASP A 80 19.10 9.56 -0.04
C ASP A 80 17.75 9.43 -0.76
N LEU A 81 17.31 8.20 -1.08
CA LEU A 81 16.04 8.00 -1.79
C LEU A 81 14.81 8.25 -0.91
N ILE A 82 14.93 8.22 0.42
CA ILE A 82 13.83 8.61 1.32
C ILE A 82 14.21 9.95 1.93
N PRO A 83 13.43 11.02 1.71
CA PRO A 83 13.81 12.35 2.18
C PRO A 83 13.82 12.41 3.71
N GLU A 84 14.66 13.27 4.28
CA GLU A 84 14.70 13.55 5.72
C GLU A 84 13.48 14.37 6.16
N SER A 85 13.07 15.33 5.32
CA SER A 85 11.92 16.20 5.51
C SER A 85 11.02 16.25 4.29
N PHE A 86 9.74 16.55 4.52
CA PHE A 86 8.88 16.99 3.44
C PHE A 86 9.33 18.39 3.00
N ASN A 87 9.39 18.64 1.70
CA ASN A 87 9.66 19.95 1.12
C ASN A 87 8.49 20.27 0.18
N ILE A 88 7.32 20.49 0.76
CA ILE A 88 6.09 20.76 0.02
C ILE A 88 6.17 22.20 -0.50
N PRO A 89 6.15 22.43 -1.83
CA PRO A 89 6.28 23.77 -2.41
C PRO A 89 5.19 24.72 -1.89
N GLU A 90 5.54 25.96 -1.56
CA GLU A 90 4.59 26.93 -1.00
C GLU A 90 3.45 27.29 -1.95
N GLU A 91 3.67 27.09 -3.25
CA GLU A 91 2.73 27.39 -4.33
C GLU A 91 1.52 26.44 -4.31
N ILE A 92 1.67 25.23 -3.78
CA ILE A 92 0.58 24.26 -3.68
C ILE A 92 -0.17 24.32 -2.34
N ILE A 93 0.32 25.15 -1.41
CA ILE A 93 -0.32 25.35 -0.11
C ILE A 93 -1.31 26.49 -0.24
N SER A 94 -2.60 26.15 -0.23
CA SER A 94 -3.66 27.17 -0.23
C SER A 94 -3.52 28.14 0.96
N GLU A 95 -3.94 29.39 0.77
CA GLU A 95 -3.89 30.41 1.84
C GLU A 95 -4.61 29.94 3.11
N ARG A 96 -5.74 29.23 2.94
CA ARG A 96 -6.50 28.61 4.04
C ARG A 96 -5.70 27.57 4.83
N PHE A 97 -4.71 26.91 4.21
CA PHE A 97 -3.82 25.98 4.91
C PHE A 97 -2.66 26.69 5.60
N ARG A 98 -2.23 27.85 5.10
CA ARG A 98 -1.16 28.65 5.72
C ARG A 98 -1.57 29.12 7.11
N GLU A 99 -2.79 29.59 7.28
CA GLU A 99 -3.33 30.03 8.57
C GLU A 99 -3.31 28.92 9.64
N VAL A 100 -3.44 27.65 9.25
CA VAL A 100 -3.42 26.49 10.14
C VAL A 100 -1.99 25.96 10.42
N HIS A 101 -1.03 26.18 9.51
CA HIS A 101 0.29 25.53 9.53
C HIS A 101 1.48 26.47 9.82
N LEU A 102 1.31 27.79 9.77
CA LEU A 102 2.41 28.74 9.99
C LEU A 102 2.94 28.77 11.44
N VAL A 103 2.34 28.01 12.36
CA VAL A 103 2.65 28.08 13.81
C VAL A 103 3.13 26.72 14.39
N SER A 104 3.13 25.62 13.63
CA SER A 104 3.49 24.30 14.16
C SER A 104 4.68 23.66 13.46
N GLN A 105 5.44 22.86 14.23
CA GLN A 105 6.51 21.98 13.73
C GLN A 105 6.02 20.92 12.72
N ASP A 106 4.70 20.79 12.58
CA ASP A 106 4.01 19.85 11.69
C ASP A 106 3.64 20.49 10.33
N GLY A 107 4.26 21.62 10.00
CA GLY A 107 4.04 22.40 8.78
C GLY A 107 4.48 21.71 7.47
N PRO A 108 4.61 22.46 6.37
CA PRO A 108 5.02 21.90 5.07
C PRO A 108 6.43 21.30 5.06
N ASN A 109 7.28 21.74 6.00
CA ASN A 109 8.67 21.30 6.16
C ASN A 109 8.88 20.31 7.32
N GLU A 110 7.81 19.62 7.76
CA GLU A 110 7.89 18.59 8.82
C GLU A 110 8.91 17.50 8.44
N THR A 111 9.68 17.00 9.41
CA THR A 111 10.55 15.85 9.18
C THR A 111 9.72 14.58 8.95
N VAL A 112 10.19 13.67 8.10
CA VAL A 112 9.53 12.37 7.91
C VAL A 112 9.45 11.61 9.24
N GLU A 113 10.43 11.77 10.12
CA GLU A 113 10.43 11.15 11.44
C GLU A 113 9.28 11.65 12.33
N ASN A 114 9.07 12.97 12.41
CA ASN A 114 7.98 13.56 13.19
C ASN A 114 6.61 13.12 12.64
N TYR A 115 6.47 13.14 11.32
CA TYR A 115 5.26 12.67 10.66
C TYR A 115 4.96 11.20 10.97
N LEU A 116 5.96 10.32 10.85
CA LEU A 116 5.83 8.90 11.19
C LEU A 116 5.51 8.69 12.66
N GLN A 117 6.07 9.50 13.56
CA GLN A 117 5.75 9.44 14.98
C GLN A 117 4.27 9.77 15.23
N ARG A 118 3.74 10.85 14.64
CA ARG A 118 2.31 11.18 14.72
C ARG A 118 1.45 10.09 14.12
N LEU A 119 1.84 9.57 12.95
CA LEU A 119 1.10 8.53 12.27
C LEU A 119 1.05 7.23 13.07
N ASN A 120 2.16 6.81 13.69
CA ASN A 120 2.21 5.67 14.62
C ASN A 120 1.22 5.81 15.77
N ILE A 121 1.19 6.99 16.43
CA ILE A 121 0.26 7.27 17.51
C ILE A 121 -1.18 7.16 17.02
N HIS A 122 -1.48 7.71 15.84
CA HIS A 122 -2.84 7.74 15.27
C HIS A 122 -3.27 6.41 14.65
N GLY A 123 -2.34 5.59 14.17
CA GLY A 123 -2.57 4.27 13.63
C GLY A 123 -2.56 3.17 14.69
N SER A 124 -2.40 3.50 15.97
CA SER A 124 -2.44 2.52 17.06
C SER A 124 -3.84 1.95 17.27
N THR A 125 -3.90 0.77 17.90
CA THR A 125 -5.16 0.15 18.33
C THR A 125 -5.95 1.05 19.28
N ASP A 126 -5.26 1.80 20.13
CA ASP A 126 -5.87 2.66 21.14
C ASP A 126 -6.61 3.84 20.49
N THR A 127 -6.03 4.40 19.42
CA THR A 127 -6.70 5.43 18.61
C THR A 127 -7.95 4.86 17.93
N ARG A 128 -7.94 3.59 17.48
CA ARG A 128 -9.13 2.94 16.90
C ARG A 128 -10.28 2.83 17.92
N TYR A 129 -9.96 2.55 19.18
CA TYR A 129 -10.94 2.51 20.28
C TYR A 129 -11.21 3.87 20.92
N ARG A 130 -10.79 4.97 20.26
CA ARG A 130 -11.03 6.36 20.68
C ARG A 130 -10.46 6.71 22.05
N GLN A 131 -9.41 6.02 22.49
CA GLN A 131 -8.74 6.29 23.75
C GLN A 131 -7.81 7.51 23.65
N VAL A 132 -7.34 7.84 22.44
CA VAL A 132 -6.46 8.97 22.16
C VAL A 132 -7.15 9.97 21.21
N PRO A 133 -7.04 11.29 21.47
CA PRO A 133 -7.52 12.30 20.53
C PRO A 133 -6.75 12.21 19.21
N LEU A 134 -7.48 12.41 18.11
CA LEU A 134 -6.90 12.40 16.78
C LEU A 134 -6.62 13.83 16.33
N ARG A 135 -5.41 14.10 15.85
CA ARG A 135 -5.05 15.38 15.26
C ARG A 135 -4.63 15.14 13.80
N PHE A 136 -5.57 15.36 12.90
CA PHE A 136 -5.32 15.28 11.46
C PHE A 136 -5.04 16.68 10.91
N LEU A 137 -3.96 16.82 10.14
CA LEU A 137 -3.59 18.08 9.50
C LEU A 137 -3.86 17.99 7.99
N PRO A 138 -4.30 19.08 7.35
CA PRO A 138 -4.57 19.09 5.92
C PRO A 138 -3.45 18.56 5.01
N LEU A 139 -2.19 18.81 5.35
CA LEU A 139 -1.04 18.33 4.56
C LEU A 139 -0.70 16.86 4.80
N ASP A 140 -1.36 16.16 5.74
CA ASP A 140 -1.06 14.78 6.08
C ASP A 140 -1.33 13.82 4.91
N LEU A 141 -2.31 14.11 4.06
CA LEU A 141 -2.55 13.37 2.82
C LEU A 141 -1.40 13.53 1.83
N VAL A 142 -0.95 14.78 1.62
CA VAL A 142 0.15 15.07 0.68
C VAL A 142 1.44 14.40 1.15
N LYS A 143 1.74 14.48 2.45
CA LYS A 143 2.88 13.80 3.07
C LYS A 143 2.76 12.28 2.93
N PHE A 144 1.56 11.73 3.14
CA PHE A 144 1.28 10.31 2.94
C PHE A 144 1.53 9.87 1.50
N ASP A 145 1.04 10.63 0.52
CA ASP A 145 1.20 10.35 -0.91
C ASP A 145 2.68 10.39 -1.33
N ILE A 146 3.41 11.43 -0.91
CA ILE A 146 4.85 11.56 -1.17
C ILE A 146 5.59 10.36 -0.57
N LEU A 147 5.39 10.07 0.71
CA LEU A 147 6.12 9.01 1.39
C LEU A 147 5.77 7.63 0.81
N SER A 148 4.49 7.35 0.56
CA SER A 148 4.03 6.10 -0.05
C SER A 148 4.65 5.89 -1.42
N PHE A 149 4.70 6.94 -2.25
CA PHE A 149 5.35 6.89 -3.56
C PHE A 149 6.85 6.57 -3.44
N MET A 150 7.58 7.25 -2.56
CA MET A 150 9.01 7.00 -2.37
C MET A 150 9.29 5.58 -1.84
N LEU A 151 8.50 5.12 -0.86
CA LEU A 151 8.62 3.77 -0.30
C LEU A 151 8.30 2.69 -1.33
N ARG A 152 7.25 2.90 -2.13
CA ARG A 152 6.87 1.96 -3.19
C ARG A 152 7.98 1.83 -4.24
N ARG A 153 8.66 2.93 -4.60
CA ARG A 153 9.75 2.93 -5.59
C ARG A 153 10.97 2.13 -5.17
N VAL A 154 11.25 2.07 -3.87
CA VAL A 154 12.39 1.31 -3.34
C VAL A 154 12.07 -0.18 -3.10
N CYS A 155 10.84 -0.64 -3.40
CA CYS A 155 10.45 -2.05 -3.34
C CYS A 155 11.00 -2.89 -4.52
N ILE A 156 12.26 -2.65 -4.89
CA ILE A 156 13.00 -3.25 -5.99
C ILE A 156 14.44 -3.53 -5.55
N PRO A 157 15.17 -4.46 -6.20
CA PRO A 157 16.54 -4.77 -5.83
C PRO A 157 17.48 -3.64 -6.25
N LEU A 158 17.80 -2.74 -5.32
CA LEU A 158 18.55 -1.50 -5.60
C LEU A 158 19.94 -1.74 -6.20
N ASN A 159 20.59 -2.83 -5.77
CA ASN A 159 21.92 -3.22 -6.23
C ASN A 159 21.91 -4.06 -7.52
N ALA A 160 20.73 -4.45 -8.02
CA ALA A 160 20.64 -5.15 -9.30
C ALA A 160 20.80 -4.16 -10.47
N THR A 161 21.36 -4.64 -11.58
CA THR A 161 21.55 -3.86 -12.80
C THR A 161 20.42 -4.10 -13.80
N ASN A 162 20.03 -3.04 -14.49
CA ASN A 162 19.11 -3.11 -15.63
C ASN A 162 19.83 -3.61 -16.90
N SER A 163 19.11 -3.65 -18.03
CA SER A 163 19.67 -4.08 -19.34
C SER A 163 20.86 -3.24 -19.80
N ASN A 164 20.98 -2.01 -19.32
CA ASN A 164 22.02 -1.07 -19.71
C ASN A 164 23.23 -1.12 -18.77
N GLY A 165 23.24 -2.04 -17.79
CA GLY A 165 24.33 -2.19 -16.82
C GLY A 165 24.30 -1.18 -15.68
N THR A 166 23.32 -0.29 -15.60
CA THR A 166 23.14 0.69 -14.53
C THR A 166 22.37 0.08 -13.36
N THR A 167 22.73 0.38 -12.13
CA THR A 167 22.01 -0.11 -10.95
C THR A 167 20.64 0.56 -10.81
N TYR A 168 19.67 -0.13 -10.22
CA TYR A 168 18.37 0.48 -9.93
C TYR A 168 18.45 1.66 -8.96
N LEU A 169 19.43 1.65 -8.05
CA LEU A 169 19.74 2.79 -7.20
C LEU A 169 20.10 4.05 -8.02
N GLU A 170 21.00 3.92 -8.99
CA GLU A 170 21.39 5.02 -9.88
C GLU A 170 20.24 5.49 -10.76
N VAL A 171 19.42 4.55 -11.26
CA VAL A 171 18.21 4.89 -12.04
C VAL A 171 17.24 5.72 -11.20
N LEU A 172 16.96 5.31 -9.97
CA LEU A 172 16.04 6.02 -9.07
C LEU A 172 16.55 7.40 -8.64
N ARG A 173 17.88 7.58 -8.52
CA ARG A 173 18.51 8.87 -8.25
C ARG A 173 18.41 9.81 -9.44
N ARG A 174 18.63 9.30 -10.66
CA ARG A 174 18.57 10.08 -11.90
C ARG A 174 17.14 10.47 -12.27
N ASP A 175 16.22 9.52 -12.15
CA ASP A 175 14.82 9.71 -12.51
C ASP A 175 13.92 9.52 -11.29
N ARG A 176 13.50 10.65 -10.72
CA ARG A 176 12.60 10.71 -9.57
C ARG A 176 11.20 10.17 -9.87
N ASN A 177 10.82 10.07 -11.14
CA ASN A 177 9.50 9.59 -11.57
C ASN A 177 9.55 8.16 -12.11
N PHE A 178 10.72 7.51 -12.07
CA PHE A 178 10.86 6.13 -12.51
C PHE A 178 9.93 5.20 -11.72
N ASP A 179 8.99 4.57 -12.42
CA ASP A 179 8.15 3.49 -11.90
C ASP A 179 8.64 2.15 -12.42
N ALA A 180 9.33 1.45 -11.54
CA ALA A 180 9.85 0.13 -11.78
C ALA A 180 8.76 -0.93 -12.01
N SER A 181 7.49 -0.62 -11.72
CA SER A 181 6.40 -1.56 -11.86
C SER A 181 6.23 -2.08 -13.30
N THR A 182 6.59 -1.28 -14.30
CA THR A 182 6.57 -1.68 -15.71
C THR A 182 7.66 -2.71 -16.01
N GLU A 183 8.88 -2.46 -15.54
CA GLU A 183 10.00 -3.39 -15.73
C GLU A 183 9.78 -4.70 -14.98
N PHE A 184 9.21 -4.65 -13.78
CA PHE A 184 8.92 -5.82 -12.96
C PHE A 184 7.51 -6.39 -13.18
N ALA A 185 6.78 -5.93 -14.20
CA ALA A 185 5.41 -6.40 -14.48
C ALA A 185 5.35 -7.91 -14.74
N PHE A 186 6.40 -8.48 -15.33
CA PHE A 186 6.50 -9.92 -15.58
C PHE A 186 6.54 -10.76 -14.28
N LEU A 187 7.00 -10.19 -13.16
CA LEU A 187 6.98 -10.87 -11.86
C LEU A 187 5.56 -11.03 -11.33
N ARG A 188 4.67 -10.11 -11.67
CA ARG A 188 3.25 -10.15 -11.27
C ARG A 188 2.47 -11.25 -12.02
N GLN A 189 2.91 -11.62 -13.22
CA GLN A 189 2.22 -12.61 -14.08
C GLN A 189 2.53 -14.08 -13.72
N LYS A 190 3.59 -14.37 -12.94
CA LYS A 190 3.87 -15.73 -12.49
C LYS A 190 2.85 -16.19 -11.44
N LYS A 191 1.78 -16.83 -11.92
CA LYS A 191 0.73 -17.47 -11.10
C LYS A 191 1.29 -18.53 -10.14
N SER A 192 2.39 -19.21 -10.50
CA SER A 192 2.86 -20.44 -9.86
C SER A 192 4.10 -20.30 -8.95
N LEU A 193 4.23 -19.23 -8.19
CA LEU A 193 5.16 -19.26 -7.06
C LEU A 193 4.57 -20.20 -6.01
N TYR A 194 4.96 -21.48 -6.09
CA TYR A 194 4.48 -22.60 -5.27
C TYR A 194 4.46 -22.23 -3.79
N ASP A 195 3.36 -22.57 -3.11
CA ASP A 195 3.14 -22.27 -1.69
C ASP A 195 4.30 -22.77 -0.80
N ALA A 196 4.93 -23.88 -1.17
CA ALA A 196 6.11 -24.41 -0.46
C ALA A 196 7.30 -23.44 -0.48
N LYS A 197 7.63 -22.85 -1.64
CA LYS A 197 8.78 -21.94 -1.78
C LYS A 197 8.50 -20.57 -1.21
N ARG A 198 7.24 -20.13 -1.29
CA ARG A 198 6.74 -18.96 -0.55
C ARG A 198 6.94 -19.15 0.95
N SER A 199 6.49 -20.27 1.50
CA SER A 199 6.67 -20.61 2.92
C SER A 199 8.13 -20.72 3.34
N GLU A 200 9.00 -21.28 2.49
CA GLU A 200 10.45 -21.35 2.73
C GLU A 200 11.08 -19.95 2.83
N ILE A 201 10.84 -19.07 1.86
CA ILE A 201 11.41 -17.72 1.85
C ILE A 201 10.89 -16.88 3.02
N LEU A 202 9.59 -17.00 3.30
CA LEU A 202 8.98 -16.33 4.43
C LEU A 202 9.57 -16.84 5.75
N SER A 203 9.64 -18.15 5.97
CA SER A 203 10.21 -18.72 7.20
C SER A 203 11.69 -18.37 7.40
N LYS A 204 12.50 -18.34 6.34
CA LYS A 204 13.90 -17.85 6.39
C LYS A 204 13.99 -16.41 6.90
N ASN A 205 12.99 -15.59 6.60
CA ASN A 205 12.88 -14.19 7.00
C ASN A 205 11.95 -13.99 8.20
N ASN A 206 11.75 -15.02 9.03
CA ASN A 206 10.88 -15.03 10.21
C ASN A 206 9.38 -14.83 9.95
N PHE A 207 8.90 -14.86 8.70
CA PHE A 207 7.48 -14.90 8.39
C PHE A 207 6.93 -16.32 8.57
N LYS A 208 6.13 -16.52 9.62
CA LYS A 208 5.27 -17.70 9.73
C LYS A 208 3.98 -17.44 8.96
N LEU A 209 3.79 -18.14 7.84
CA LEU A 209 2.43 -18.33 7.33
C LEU A 209 1.74 -19.27 8.31
N ASN A 210 0.59 -18.87 8.86
CA ASN A 210 -0.32 -19.81 9.52
C ASN A 210 -0.89 -20.73 8.43
N SER A 211 -0.13 -21.77 8.08
CA SER A 211 -0.53 -22.80 7.12
C SER A 211 -1.67 -23.68 7.65
N ASP A 212 -1.83 -23.72 8.97
CA ASP A 212 -2.57 -24.81 9.61
C ASP A 212 -4.10 -24.66 9.51
N ASN A 213 -4.62 -23.52 9.02
CA ASN A 213 -6.06 -23.30 8.88
C ASN A 213 -6.50 -22.69 7.54
N PHE A 214 -5.59 -22.47 6.58
CA PHE A 214 -5.93 -21.75 5.35
C PHE A 214 -5.74 -22.62 4.12
N ASN A 215 -6.77 -23.40 3.82
CA ASN A 215 -6.84 -24.14 2.57
C ASN A 215 -7.12 -23.14 1.43
N PHE A 216 -6.09 -22.79 0.64
CA PHE A 216 -6.24 -21.89 -0.51
C PHE A 216 -7.27 -22.40 -1.55
N SER A 217 -7.58 -23.70 -1.54
CA SER A 217 -8.65 -24.28 -2.37
C SER A 217 -10.07 -24.00 -1.85
N GLN A 218 -10.19 -23.54 -0.60
CA GLN A 218 -11.46 -23.16 0.04
C GLN A 218 -11.66 -21.66 0.16
N LEU A 219 -10.65 -20.86 -0.19
CA LEU A 219 -10.91 -19.45 -0.47
C LEU A 219 -11.89 -19.42 -1.65
N PRO A 220 -13.13 -18.90 -1.49
CA PRO A 220 -13.84 -18.44 -2.66
C PRO A 220 -12.87 -17.47 -3.36
N ALA A 221 -12.90 -17.40 -4.69
CA ALA A 221 -12.29 -16.30 -5.41
C ALA A 221 -12.92 -15.00 -4.86
N SER A 222 -12.37 -14.48 -3.77
CA SER A 222 -13.07 -13.63 -2.80
C SER A 222 -12.73 -12.21 -3.15
N MET A 223 -13.34 -11.80 -4.25
CA MET A 223 -13.62 -10.41 -4.59
C MET A 223 -14.80 -10.28 -5.56
N ASP A 224 -15.64 -11.33 -5.70
CA ASP A 224 -16.48 -11.46 -6.91
C ASP A 224 -17.98 -11.63 -6.65
N ARG A 225 -18.43 -11.73 -5.38
CA ARG A 225 -19.87 -11.94 -5.08
C ARG A 225 -20.41 -11.03 -3.98
N SER A 226 -19.73 -10.87 -2.85
CA SER A 226 -20.28 -10.11 -1.71
C SER A 226 -20.33 -8.61 -1.93
N GLU A 227 -19.34 -8.00 -2.59
CA GLU A 227 -19.34 -6.56 -2.88
C GLU A 227 -20.30 -6.20 -4.01
N ILE A 228 -20.40 -7.04 -5.04
CA ILE A 228 -21.38 -6.88 -6.12
C ILE A 228 -22.80 -7.08 -5.59
N ALA A 229 -23.03 -8.09 -4.75
CA ALA A 229 -24.32 -8.30 -4.09
C ALA A 229 -24.64 -7.18 -3.09
N SER A 230 -23.66 -6.67 -2.34
CA SER A 230 -23.88 -5.55 -1.41
C SER A 230 -24.14 -4.24 -2.16
N ALA A 231 -23.46 -3.99 -3.29
CA ALA A 231 -23.72 -2.84 -4.15
C ALA A 231 -25.08 -2.95 -4.85
N ALA A 232 -25.48 -4.16 -5.28
CA ALA A 232 -26.81 -4.42 -5.82
C ALA A 232 -27.89 -4.17 -4.75
N MET A 233 -27.74 -4.70 -3.55
CA MET A 233 -28.73 -4.56 -2.48
C MET A 233 -28.84 -3.15 -1.88
N ALA A 234 -27.83 -2.29 -2.07
CA ALA A 234 -27.82 -0.93 -1.54
C ALA A 234 -28.40 0.13 -2.50
N THR A 235 -28.65 -0.21 -3.77
CA THR A 235 -29.16 0.74 -4.78
C THR A 235 -30.51 0.30 -5.32
N SER A 236 -31.46 1.23 -5.43
CA SER A 236 -32.75 1.00 -6.08
C SER A 236 -32.66 1.06 -7.61
N ASP A 237 -31.54 1.54 -8.15
CA ASP A 237 -31.32 1.72 -9.59
C ASP A 237 -30.30 0.69 -10.11
N PHE A 238 -30.80 -0.53 -10.32
CA PHE A 238 -30.03 -1.66 -10.85
C PHE A 238 -29.60 -1.47 -12.31
N THR A 239 -30.31 -0.63 -13.08
CA THR A 239 -30.03 -0.39 -14.50
C THR A 239 -28.76 0.43 -14.66
N SER A 240 -28.62 1.50 -13.87
CA SER A 240 -27.40 2.32 -13.85
C SER A 240 -26.19 1.53 -13.36
N LEU A 241 -26.36 0.67 -12.33
CA LEU A 241 -25.28 -0.18 -11.83
C LEU A 241 -24.84 -1.21 -12.87
N ARG A 242 -25.78 -1.87 -13.57
CA ARG A 242 -25.46 -2.81 -14.66
C ARG A 242 -24.67 -2.11 -15.77
N SER A 243 -25.15 -0.95 -16.23
CA SER A 243 -24.47 -0.17 -17.28
C SER A 243 -23.05 0.24 -16.86
N PHE A 244 -22.87 0.63 -15.60
CA PHE A 244 -21.56 0.90 -15.03
C PHE A 244 -20.65 -0.34 -15.06
N LEU A 245 -21.13 -1.50 -14.59
CA LEU A 245 -20.37 -2.76 -14.60
C LEU A 245 -19.98 -3.18 -16.03
N GLU A 246 -20.92 -3.10 -16.97
CA GLU A 246 -20.70 -3.41 -18.40
C GLU A 246 -19.65 -2.48 -19.03
N SER A 247 -19.67 -1.19 -18.68
CA SER A 247 -18.71 -0.21 -19.19
C SER A 247 -17.28 -0.40 -18.66
N ARG A 248 -17.16 -0.85 -17.40
CA ARG A 248 -15.88 -0.90 -16.65
C ARG A 248 -15.17 -2.23 -16.78
N PHE A 249 -15.91 -3.34 -16.79
CA PHE A 249 -15.38 -4.69 -16.76
C PHE A 249 -15.42 -5.39 -18.12
N LYS A 250 -15.50 -4.62 -19.22
CA LYS A 250 -15.51 -5.07 -20.62
C LYS A 250 -14.83 -6.45 -20.77
N THR A 251 -15.64 -7.50 -20.90
CA THR A 251 -15.34 -8.96 -21.09
C THR A 251 -15.36 -9.94 -19.90
N SER A 252 -15.62 -9.56 -18.65
CA SER A 252 -15.87 -10.59 -17.62
C SER A 252 -17.35 -11.02 -17.58
N GLU A 253 -17.77 -11.88 -18.51
CA GLU A 253 -19.12 -12.50 -18.51
C GLU A 253 -19.49 -13.11 -17.16
N ARG A 254 -18.48 -13.61 -16.45
CA ARG A 254 -18.62 -14.20 -15.12
C ARG A 254 -19.12 -13.19 -14.07
N ILE A 255 -18.65 -11.95 -14.11
CA ILE A 255 -19.06 -10.88 -13.18
C ILE A 255 -20.52 -10.48 -13.42
N LEU A 256 -20.89 -10.31 -14.69
CA LEU A 256 -22.26 -9.96 -15.07
C LEU A 256 -23.25 -11.07 -14.70
N LYS A 257 -22.86 -12.33 -14.92
CA LYS A 257 -23.67 -13.48 -14.52
C LYS A 257 -23.87 -13.56 -13.00
N GLY A 258 -22.82 -13.30 -12.20
CA GLY A 258 -22.93 -13.25 -10.75
C GLY A 258 -23.84 -12.13 -10.24
N PHE A 259 -23.81 -10.97 -10.90
CA PHE A 259 -24.71 -9.85 -10.62
C PHE A 259 -26.18 -10.19 -10.93
N ASP A 260 -26.44 -10.77 -12.10
CA ASP A 260 -27.79 -11.19 -12.52
C ASP A 260 -28.36 -12.30 -11.61
N GLU A 261 -27.52 -13.20 -11.09
CA GLU A 261 -27.91 -14.22 -10.11
C GLU A 261 -28.31 -13.60 -8.75
N ALA A 262 -27.53 -12.63 -8.24
CA ALA A 262 -27.82 -11.95 -6.98
C ALA A 262 -29.11 -11.11 -7.04
N LEU A 263 -29.37 -10.46 -8.18
CA LEU A 263 -30.62 -9.73 -8.43
C LEU A 263 -31.85 -10.64 -8.34
N LYS A 264 -31.77 -11.84 -8.92
CA LYS A 264 -32.86 -12.83 -8.84
C LYS A 264 -33.11 -13.35 -7.43
N GLU A 265 -32.11 -13.35 -6.57
CA GLU A 265 -32.26 -13.71 -5.15
C GLU A 265 -32.85 -12.57 -4.32
N HIS A 266 -32.57 -11.30 -4.67
CA HIS A 266 -33.17 -10.13 -4.02
C HIS A 266 -34.68 -10.01 -4.30
N ASP A 267 -35.12 -10.35 -5.51
CA ASP A 267 -36.54 -10.24 -5.93
C ASP A 267 -37.42 -11.43 -5.48
N ARG A 268 -36.85 -12.40 -4.73
CA ARG A 268 -37.56 -13.53 -4.13
C ARG A 268 -37.90 -13.28 -2.67
#